data_AF-B4GQS1-F1
#
_entry.id   AF-B4GQS1-F1
#
_cell.length_a   1.000
_cell.length_b   1.000
_cell.length_c   1.000
_cell.angle_alpha   90.00
_cell.angle_beta   90.00
_cell.angle_gamma   90.00
#
_symmetry.space_group_name_H-M   'P 1'
#
loop_
_entity.id
_entity.type
_entity.pdbx_description
1 polymer ?
#
loop_
_entity_poly.entity_id
_entity_poly.type
_entity_poly.pdbx_seq_one_letter_code
_entity_poly.pdbx_strand_id
1 'polypeptide(L)'
;MLFLMYTSMTITILSFPLEMPVLLKENFNRWYSLKSYYLAISVADLPFQAIFCVIYVSIVYYFTSQPWELFRFSMFLSACLLISFVAQSVGLVVGAAMNVQNGVFLAPVMSVPFLLFSGFFVSFDAIPVYLRWITYLSYIRYGFEGTALATYGYEREKLRCFQTYCHFKSPITTLEELDMVNANFTLDIVALVVIFVVLRISAYLFLRWKLKTVR
;
A
#
# COMPACT_ATOMS: atom_id res chain seq x y z
N MET A 1 -4.01 5.68 5.82
CA MET A 1 -3.60 4.52 5.00
C MET A 1 -4.46 4.35 3.75
N LEU A 2 -5.77 4.06 3.87
CA LEU A 2 -6.64 3.78 2.71
C LEU A 2 -6.67 4.89 1.67
N PHE A 3 -6.74 6.14 2.12
CA PHE A 3 -6.66 7.30 1.24
C PHE A 3 -5.39 7.28 0.37
N LEU A 4 -4.21 7.14 0.99
CA LEU A 4 -2.93 7.05 0.28
C LEU A 4 -2.89 5.90 -0.73
N MET A 5 -3.42 4.74 -0.35
CA MET A 5 -3.49 3.57 -1.23
C MET A 5 -4.33 3.87 -2.48
N TYR A 6 -5.56 4.35 -2.30
CA TYR A 6 -6.47 4.62 -3.41
C TYR A 6 -6.00 5.78 -4.30
N THR A 7 -5.43 6.84 -3.73
CA THR A 7 -4.92 7.95 -4.55
C THR A 7 -3.69 7.53 -5.37
N SER A 8 -2.73 6.84 -4.77
CA SER A 8 -1.52 6.37 -5.47
C SER A 8 -1.85 5.37 -6.59
N MET A 9 -2.82 4.49 -6.34
CA MET A 9 -3.29 3.52 -7.33
C MET A 9 -4.09 4.18 -8.46
N THR A 10 -5.02 5.10 -8.16
CA THR A 10 -5.86 5.71 -9.19
C THR A 10 -5.08 6.65 -10.10
N ILE A 11 -4.15 7.44 -9.55
CA ILE A 11 -3.30 8.35 -10.35
C ILE A 11 -2.52 7.57 -11.41
N THR A 12 -1.92 6.44 -11.04
CA THR A 12 -1.14 5.61 -11.97
C THR A 12 -1.99 4.89 -13.01
N ILE A 13 -3.19 4.46 -12.64
CA ILE A 13 -4.16 3.87 -13.58
C ILE A 13 -4.64 4.90 -14.60
N LEU A 14 -4.69 6.17 -14.25
CA LEU A 14 -5.07 7.23 -15.17
C LEU A 14 -3.91 7.63 -16.08
N SER A 15 -2.71 7.87 -15.54
CA SER A 15 -1.58 8.38 -16.32
C SER A 15 -0.96 7.33 -17.24
N PHE A 16 -0.74 6.10 -16.76
CA PHE A 16 0.06 5.12 -17.48
C PHE A 16 -0.56 4.66 -18.82
N PRO A 17 -1.89 4.35 -18.91
CA PRO A 17 -2.49 4.01 -20.19
C PRO A 17 -2.46 5.15 -21.21
N LEU A 18 -2.46 6.42 -20.76
CA LEU A 18 -2.39 7.59 -21.63
C LEU A 18 -0.99 7.75 -22.26
N GLU A 19 0.07 7.33 -21.55
CA GLU A 19 1.44 7.34 -22.06
C GLU A 19 1.77 6.14 -22.95
N MET A 20 1.02 5.04 -22.82
CA MET A 20 1.28 3.77 -23.53
C MET A 20 1.39 3.92 -25.08
N PRO A 21 0.56 4.72 -25.78
CA PRO A 21 0.70 4.90 -27.23
C PRO A 21 2.01 5.59 -27.63
N VAL A 22 2.49 6.53 -26.81
CA VAL A 22 3.76 7.22 -27.02
C VAL A 22 4.91 6.24 -26.86
N LEU A 23 4.89 5.45 -25.77
CA LEU A 23 5.86 4.39 -25.51
C LEU A 23 5.96 3.40 -26.68
N LEU A 24 4.81 2.96 -27.22
CA LEU A 24 4.75 2.05 -28.35
C LEU A 24 5.45 2.62 -29.59
N LYS A 25 5.18 3.89 -29.91
CA LYS A 25 5.77 4.59 -31.07
C LYS A 25 7.27 4.77 -30.92
N GLU A 26 7.73 5.23 -29.75
CA GLU A 26 9.15 5.51 -29.49
C GLU A 26 9.99 4.24 -29.41
N ASN A 27 9.45 3.17 -28.81
CA ASN A 27 10.11 1.86 -28.77
C ASN A 27 10.15 1.20 -30.16
N PHE A 28 9.13 1.38 -31.01
CA PHE A 28 9.15 0.91 -32.40
C PHE A 28 10.25 1.61 -33.21
N ASN A 29 10.42 2.92 -33.02
CA ASN A 29 11.50 3.72 -33.61
C ASN A 29 12.87 3.50 -32.94
N ARG A 30 12.95 2.63 -31.91
CA ARG A 30 14.18 2.31 -31.16
C ARG A 30 14.89 3.50 -30.54
N TRP A 31 14.15 4.53 -30.13
CA TRP A 31 14.75 5.71 -29.47
C TRP A 31 15.32 5.39 -28.09
N TYR A 32 14.74 4.42 -27.38
CA TYR A 32 15.25 3.90 -26.12
C TYR A 32 14.81 2.45 -25.89
N SER A 33 15.45 1.79 -24.92
CA SER A 33 15.06 0.44 -24.50
C SER A 33 13.91 0.49 -23.49
N LEU A 34 13.04 -0.53 -23.49
CA LEU A 34 11.98 -0.67 -22.50
C LEU A 34 12.49 -0.60 -21.05
N LYS A 35 13.69 -1.15 -20.79
CA LYS A 35 14.30 -1.12 -19.45
C LYS A 35 14.61 0.31 -19.02
N SER A 36 15.16 1.12 -19.94
CA SER A 36 15.50 2.52 -19.69
C SER A 36 14.25 3.33 -19.35
N TYR A 37 13.17 3.17 -20.12
CA TYR A 37 11.89 3.84 -19.84
C TYR A 37 11.30 3.41 -18.49
N TYR A 38 11.21 2.10 -18.23
CA TYR A 38 10.61 1.59 -17.01
C TYR A 38 11.36 2.04 -15.74
N LEU A 39 12.70 2.07 -15.79
CA LEU A 39 13.51 2.58 -14.69
C LEU A 39 13.37 4.10 -14.55
N ALA A 40 13.37 4.85 -15.66
CA ALA A 40 13.23 6.30 -15.64
C ALA A 40 11.90 6.74 -15.00
N ILE A 41 10.78 6.18 -15.45
CA ILE A 41 9.46 6.53 -14.88
C ILE A 41 9.36 6.10 -13.41
N SER A 42 9.89 4.92 -13.06
CA SER A 42 9.89 4.45 -11.67
C SER A 42 10.70 5.37 -10.76
N VAL A 43 11.87 5.82 -11.18
CA VAL A 43 12.73 6.72 -10.39
C VAL A 43 12.17 8.14 -10.34
N ALA A 44 11.54 8.61 -11.42
CA ALA A 44 10.92 9.93 -11.48
C ALA A 44 9.75 10.06 -10.51
N ASP A 45 8.92 9.03 -10.36
CA ASP A 45 7.72 9.08 -9.51
C ASP A 45 8.01 8.92 -8.01
N LEU A 46 9.07 8.19 -7.64
CA LEU A 46 9.43 7.92 -6.23
C LEU A 46 9.50 9.19 -5.35
N PRO A 47 10.22 10.28 -5.73
CA PRO A 47 10.32 11.47 -4.90
C PRO A 47 8.97 12.17 -4.72
N PHE A 48 8.15 12.27 -5.77
CA PHE A 48 6.83 12.90 -5.66
C PHE A 48 5.94 12.12 -4.69
N GLN A 49 5.88 10.79 -4.85
CA GLN A 49 5.09 9.93 -3.98
C GLN A 49 5.57 9.99 -2.53
N ALA A 50 6.89 10.02 -2.30
CA ALA A 50 7.45 10.16 -0.96
C ALA A 50 7.10 11.51 -0.32
N ILE A 51 7.26 12.62 -1.05
CA ILE A 51 6.95 13.98 -0.55
C ILE A 51 5.47 14.09 -0.18
N PHE A 52 4.56 13.69 -1.08
CA PHE A 52 3.12 13.77 -0.79
C PHE A 52 2.70 12.84 0.36
N CYS A 53 3.31 11.67 0.47
CA CYS A 53 3.07 10.77 1.60
C CYS A 53 3.54 11.38 2.92
N VAL A 54 4.75 11.96 2.97
CA VAL A 54 5.28 12.63 4.17
C VAL A 54 4.39 13.78 4.60
N ILE A 55 3.97 14.63 3.66
CA ILE A 55 3.06 15.76 3.94
C ILE A 55 1.74 15.23 4.53
N TYR A 56 1.11 14.27 3.88
CA TYR A 56 -0.16 13.70 4.33
C TYR A 56 -0.05 13.06 5.72
N VAL A 57 0.98 12.22 5.94
CA VAL A 57 1.18 11.54 7.22
C VAL A 57 1.45 12.55 8.33
N SER A 58 2.25 13.58 8.09
CA SER A 58 2.55 14.63 9.08
C SER A 58 1.29 15.36 9.52
N ILE A 59 0.41 15.72 8.57
CA ILE A 59 -0.87 16.36 8.86
C ILE A 59 -1.74 15.42 9.69
N VAL A 60 -1.96 14.17 9.24
CA VAL A 60 -2.81 13.22 9.96
C VAL A 60 -2.30 12.93 11.36
N TYR A 61 -0.99 12.74 11.53
CA TYR A 61 -0.37 12.46 12.82
C TYR A 61 -0.57 13.61 13.81
N TYR A 62 -0.44 14.85 13.33
CA TYR A 62 -0.72 16.06 14.11
C TYR A 62 -2.18 16.16 14.53
N PHE A 63 -3.12 16.06 13.57
CA PHE A 63 -4.55 16.24 13.82
C PHE A 63 -5.15 15.13 14.69
N THR A 64 -4.58 13.92 14.65
CA THR A 64 -5.03 12.80 15.49
C THR A 64 -4.40 12.79 16.88
N SER A 65 -3.62 13.83 17.24
CA SER A 65 -3.00 13.99 18.55
C SER A 65 -2.16 12.78 19.00
N GLN A 66 -1.45 12.18 18.05
CA GLN A 66 -0.55 11.05 18.35
C GLN A 66 0.69 11.55 19.13
N PRO A 67 1.31 10.68 19.96
CA PRO A 67 2.44 11.05 20.79
C PRO A 67 3.60 11.54 19.94
N TRP A 68 4.28 12.60 20.37
CA TRP A 68 5.40 13.21 19.66
C TRP A 68 6.70 12.42 19.80
N GLU A 69 6.66 11.15 19.42
CA GLU A 69 7.80 10.23 19.44
C GLU A 69 8.27 9.96 18.02
N LEU A 70 9.52 10.33 17.72
CA LEU A 70 10.10 10.15 16.39
C LEU A 70 10.10 8.67 15.96
N PHE A 71 10.31 7.76 16.91
CA PHE A 71 10.27 6.31 16.67
C PHE A 71 8.93 5.87 16.09
N ARG A 72 7.82 6.18 16.76
CA ARG A 72 6.45 5.84 16.30
C ARG A 72 6.08 6.54 15.01
N PHE A 73 6.43 7.81 14.89
CA PHE A 73 6.21 8.57 13.66
C PHE A 73 6.94 7.92 12.47
N SER A 74 8.21 7.52 12.64
CA SER A 74 8.99 6.87 11.58
C SER A 74 8.44 5.50 11.19
N MET A 75 7.96 4.71 12.16
CA MET A 75 7.28 3.44 11.88
C MET A 75 5.99 3.66 11.09
N PHE A 76 5.15 4.59 11.52
CA PHE A 76 3.88 4.89 10.86
C PHE A 76 4.11 5.43 9.44
N LEU A 77 5.09 6.31 9.28
CA LEU A 77 5.50 6.87 7.99
C LEU A 77 6.02 5.80 7.04
N SER A 78 6.92 4.93 7.50
CA SER A 78 7.50 3.86 6.67
C SER A 78 6.44 2.86 6.19
N ALA A 79 5.52 2.45 7.05
CA ALA A 79 4.38 1.61 6.65
C ALA A 79 3.51 2.30 5.58
N CYS A 80 3.12 3.55 5.80
CA CYS A 80 2.32 4.31 4.83
C CYS A 80 3.01 4.52 3.48
N LEU A 81 4.32 4.79 3.51
CA LEU A 81 5.13 5.03 2.32
C LEU A 81 5.30 3.75 1.49
N LEU A 82 5.57 2.62 2.13
CA LEU A 82 5.65 1.32 1.45
C LEU A 82 4.31 0.90 0.84
N ILE A 83 3.20 1.07 1.56
CA ILE A 83 1.85 0.79 1.02
C ILE A 83 1.58 1.65 -0.21
N SER A 84 1.97 2.92 -0.17
CA SER A 84 1.79 3.82 -1.31
C SER A 84 2.57 3.36 -2.54
N PHE A 85 3.82 2.90 -2.36
CA PHE A 85 4.63 2.34 -3.44
C PHE A 85 4.10 1.00 -3.97
N VAL A 86 3.58 0.15 -3.09
CA VAL A 86 2.91 -1.10 -3.49
C VAL A 86 1.64 -0.79 -4.29
N ALA A 87 0.80 0.12 -3.81
CA ALA A 87 -0.43 0.54 -4.49
C ALA A 87 -0.14 1.16 -5.86
N GLN A 88 0.91 1.98 -5.96
CA GLN A 88 1.41 2.50 -7.23
C GLN A 88 1.81 1.38 -8.19
N SER A 89 2.46 0.33 -7.68
CA SER A 89 2.87 -0.82 -8.49
C SER A 89 1.68 -1.64 -8.99
N VAL A 90 0.64 -1.82 -8.15
CA VAL A 90 -0.65 -2.40 -8.58
C VAL A 90 -1.27 -1.55 -9.69
N GLY A 91 -1.29 -0.24 -9.52
CA GLY A 91 -1.82 0.68 -10.52
C GLY A 91 -1.08 0.63 -11.85
N LEU A 92 0.25 0.44 -11.84
CA LEU A 92 1.04 0.20 -13.05
C LEU A 92 0.67 -1.12 -13.75
N VAL A 93 0.46 -2.22 -13.01
CA VAL A 93 0.03 -3.49 -13.59
C VAL A 93 -1.34 -3.35 -14.25
N VAL A 94 -2.30 -2.74 -13.55
CA VAL A 94 -3.66 -2.56 -14.07
C VAL A 94 -3.68 -1.57 -15.24
N GLY A 95 -2.95 -0.46 -15.15
CA GLY A 95 -2.82 0.51 -16.23
C GLY A 95 -2.12 -0.08 -17.46
N ALA A 96 -1.17 -0.99 -17.28
CA ALA A 96 -0.58 -1.72 -18.38
C ALA A 96 -1.56 -2.72 -19.01
N ALA A 97 -2.46 -3.32 -18.24
CA ALA A 97 -3.37 -4.36 -18.72
C ALA A 97 -4.65 -3.81 -19.37
N MET A 98 -5.20 -2.71 -18.85
CA MET A 98 -6.57 -2.24 -19.14
C MET A 98 -6.61 -0.82 -19.73
N ASN A 99 -7.74 -0.48 -20.35
CA ASN A 99 -8.04 0.91 -20.69
C ASN A 99 -8.39 1.71 -19.43
N VAL A 100 -8.23 3.04 -19.49
CA VAL A 100 -8.46 3.96 -18.36
C VAL A 100 -9.81 3.72 -17.69
N GLN A 101 -10.90 3.67 -18.47
CA GLN A 101 -12.26 3.46 -17.94
C GLN A 101 -12.36 2.15 -17.14
N ASN A 102 -11.95 1.03 -17.70
CA ASN A 102 -12.03 -0.27 -17.04
C ASN A 102 -11.08 -0.38 -15.84
N GLY A 103 -9.87 0.20 -15.94
CA GLY A 103 -8.87 0.16 -14.87
C GLY A 103 -9.34 0.88 -13.61
N VAL A 104 -9.97 2.05 -13.77
CA VAL A 104 -10.46 2.86 -12.64
C VAL A 104 -11.57 2.15 -11.86
N PHE A 105 -12.41 1.35 -12.51
CA PHE A 105 -13.42 0.55 -11.82
C PHE A 105 -12.86 -0.76 -11.26
N LEU A 106 -12.06 -1.48 -12.04
CA LEU A 106 -11.60 -2.83 -11.69
C LEU A 106 -10.63 -2.81 -10.50
N ALA A 107 -9.67 -1.89 -10.46
CA ALA A 107 -8.64 -1.93 -9.42
C ALA A 107 -9.20 -1.72 -8.00
N PRO A 108 -10.08 -0.73 -7.74
CA PRO A 108 -10.73 -0.60 -6.45
C PRO A 108 -11.55 -1.84 -6.09
N VAL A 109 -12.34 -2.37 -7.02
CA VAL A 109 -13.16 -3.58 -6.80
C VAL A 109 -12.29 -4.78 -6.42
N MET A 110 -11.15 -4.96 -7.10
CA MET A 110 -10.20 -6.03 -6.77
C MET A 110 -9.50 -5.81 -5.43
N SER A 111 -9.33 -4.57 -4.97
CA SER A 111 -8.72 -4.25 -3.67
C SER A 111 -9.65 -4.45 -2.47
N VAL A 112 -10.97 -4.41 -2.66
CA VAL A 112 -11.97 -4.54 -1.58
C VAL A 112 -11.88 -5.88 -0.84
N PRO A 113 -11.77 -7.05 -1.50
CA PRO A 113 -11.57 -8.31 -0.78
C PRO A 113 -10.31 -8.31 0.09
N PHE A 114 -9.19 -7.80 -0.42
CA PHE A 114 -7.94 -7.70 0.34
C PHE A 114 -8.05 -6.75 1.54
N LEU A 115 -8.92 -5.74 1.43
CA LEU A 115 -9.25 -4.80 2.50
C LEU A 115 -10.16 -5.44 3.56
N LEU A 116 -11.17 -6.21 3.16
CA LEU A 116 -12.05 -6.92 4.09
C LEU A 116 -11.25 -7.91 4.96
N PHE A 117 -10.30 -8.62 4.35
CA PHE A 117 -9.43 -9.58 5.03
C PHE A 117 -8.13 -8.97 5.59
N SER A 118 -8.10 -7.64 5.80
CA SER A 118 -6.91 -6.95 6.32
C SER A 118 -6.75 -7.00 7.85
N GLY A 119 -7.73 -7.54 8.58
CA GLY A 119 -7.75 -7.59 10.05
C GLY A 119 -8.61 -6.51 10.71
N PHE A 120 -9.01 -5.46 9.99
CA PHE A 120 -9.89 -4.42 10.54
C PHE A 120 -11.39 -4.79 10.52
N PHE A 121 -11.88 -5.34 9.40
CA PHE A 121 -13.31 -5.66 9.25
C PHE A 121 -13.66 -7.07 9.72
N VAL A 122 -12.70 -8.00 9.59
CA VAL A 122 -12.83 -9.40 10.00
C VAL A 122 -11.55 -9.76 10.74
N SER A 123 -11.69 -10.22 11.99
CA SER A 123 -10.57 -10.73 12.79
C SER A 123 -10.01 -12.01 12.17
N PHE A 124 -8.71 -12.30 12.35
CA PHE A 124 -8.08 -13.44 11.66
C PHE A 124 -8.63 -14.79 12.16
N ASP A 125 -8.99 -14.88 13.43
CA ASP A 125 -9.65 -16.04 14.02
C ASP A 125 -11.02 -16.36 13.41
N ALA A 126 -11.76 -15.34 12.96
CA ALA A 126 -13.06 -15.53 12.31
C ALA A 126 -12.95 -16.00 10.85
N ILE A 127 -11.75 -15.93 10.25
CA ILE A 127 -11.53 -16.30 8.84
C ILE A 127 -11.44 -17.83 8.71
N PRO A 128 -12.31 -18.46 7.89
CA PRO A 128 -12.24 -19.89 7.62
C PRO A 128 -10.87 -20.31 7.08
N VAL A 129 -10.38 -21.48 7.50
CA VAL A 129 -9.04 -21.99 7.18
C VAL A 129 -8.76 -21.97 5.67
N TYR A 130 -9.76 -22.27 4.84
CA TYR A 130 -9.63 -22.31 3.37
C TYR A 130 -9.47 -20.92 2.71
N LEU A 131 -9.82 -19.81 3.38
CA LEU A 131 -9.63 -18.44 2.88
C LEU A 131 -8.43 -17.73 3.49
N ARG A 132 -7.85 -18.29 4.56
CA ARG A 132 -6.77 -17.64 5.32
C ARG A 132 -5.55 -17.30 4.46
N TRP A 133 -5.27 -18.07 3.41
CA TRP A 133 -4.15 -17.82 2.51
C TRP A 133 -4.21 -16.44 1.81
N ILE A 134 -5.42 -15.93 1.52
CA ILE A 134 -5.61 -14.63 0.85
C ILE A 134 -5.09 -13.49 1.72
N THR A 135 -5.19 -13.63 3.05
CA THR A 135 -4.70 -12.62 4.00
C THR A 135 -3.19 -12.41 3.88
N TYR A 136 -2.42 -13.47 3.62
CA TYR A 136 -0.96 -13.38 3.48
C TYR A 136 -0.52 -12.75 2.15
N LEU A 137 -1.40 -12.71 1.16
CA LEU A 137 -1.16 -12.03 -0.11
C LEU A 137 -1.55 -10.53 -0.04
N SER A 138 -2.35 -10.14 0.95
CA SER A 138 -2.83 -8.78 1.11
C SER A 138 -1.74 -7.85 1.64
N TYR A 139 -1.25 -6.94 0.79
CA TYR A 139 -0.39 -5.84 1.26
C TYR A 139 -1.14 -4.88 2.20
N ILE A 140 -2.48 -4.83 2.11
CA ILE A 140 -3.32 -4.00 2.98
C ILE A 140 -3.27 -4.51 4.41
N ARG A 141 -3.21 -5.83 4.59
CA ARG A 141 -3.02 -6.47 5.90
C ARG A 141 -1.74 -6.01 6.58
N TYR A 142 -0.58 -6.27 5.97
CA TYR A 142 0.73 -5.90 6.54
C TYR A 142 0.84 -4.39 6.77
N GLY A 143 0.24 -3.61 5.87
CA GLY A 143 0.15 -2.16 6.02
C GLY A 143 -0.67 -1.72 7.24
N PHE A 144 -1.84 -2.32 7.42
CA PHE A 144 -2.72 -2.02 8.55
C PHE A 144 -2.08 -2.47 9.88
N GLU A 145 -1.60 -3.71 9.93
CA GLU A 145 -0.87 -4.31 11.06
C GLU A 145 0.31 -3.42 11.49
N GLY A 146 1.15 -2.99 10.53
CA GLY A 146 2.27 -2.09 10.80
C GLY A 146 1.84 -0.71 11.35
N THR A 147 0.76 -0.12 10.82
CA THR A 147 0.24 1.16 11.34
C THR A 147 -0.43 1.02 12.71
N ALA A 148 -1.09 -0.11 12.98
CA ALA A 148 -1.70 -0.42 14.27
C ALA A 148 -0.62 -0.62 15.34
N LEU A 149 0.45 -1.36 15.03
CA LEU A 149 1.61 -1.54 15.91
C LEU A 149 2.34 -0.22 16.18
N ALA A 150 2.52 0.64 15.17
CA ALA A 150 3.11 1.96 15.36
C ALA A 150 2.28 2.84 16.31
N THR A 151 0.96 2.70 16.24
CA THR A 151 0.02 3.51 17.03
C THR A 151 -0.14 2.97 18.46
N TYR A 152 -0.39 1.68 18.63
CA TYR A 152 -0.79 1.09 19.92
C TYR A 152 0.29 0.19 20.56
N GLY A 153 1.26 -0.30 19.78
CA GLY A 153 2.31 -1.21 20.27
C GLY A 153 3.42 -0.52 21.06
N TYR A 154 4.48 -1.28 21.35
CA TYR A 154 5.74 -0.79 21.95
C TYR A 154 5.53 0.01 23.25
N GLU A 155 4.85 -0.58 24.24
CA GLU A 155 4.68 -0.02 25.59
C GLU A 155 4.14 1.42 25.63
N ARG A 156 3.15 1.73 24.78
CA ARG A 156 2.54 3.06 24.75
C ARG A 156 1.84 3.40 26.09
N GLU A 157 1.96 4.66 26.49
CA GLU A 157 1.21 5.21 27.63
C GLU A 157 -0.31 5.06 27.46
N LYS A 158 -1.01 4.95 28.60
CA LYS A 158 -2.47 4.79 28.63
C LYS A 158 -3.15 5.98 27.95
N LEU A 159 -4.17 5.68 27.14
CA LEU A 159 -4.94 6.70 26.44
C LEU A 159 -5.74 7.54 27.43
N ARG A 160 -5.90 8.83 27.13
CA ARG A 160 -6.70 9.75 27.95
C ARG A 160 -8.18 9.44 27.76
N CYS A 161 -8.89 9.12 28.85
CA CYS A 161 -10.34 8.92 28.85
C CYS A 161 -11.00 9.91 29.80
N PHE A 162 -12.14 10.46 29.37
CA PHE A 162 -12.93 11.42 30.16
C PHE A 162 -14.04 10.76 31.00
N GLN A 163 -14.25 9.45 30.83
CA GLN A 163 -15.25 8.66 31.57
C GLN A 163 -14.58 7.77 32.63
N THR A 164 -15.34 7.44 33.68
CA THR A 164 -14.88 6.59 34.80
C THR A 164 -14.55 5.16 34.37
N TYR A 165 -15.31 4.59 33.42
CA TYR A 165 -15.00 3.32 32.78
C TYR A 165 -14.56 3.55 31.33
N CYS A 166 -13.41 3.00 30.95
CA CYS A 166 -12.85 3.12 29.61
C CYS A 166 -12.17 1.81 29.23
N HIS A 167 -12.84 1.00 28.41
CA HIS A 167 -12.37 -0.32 27.99
C HIS A 167 -11.06 -0.25 27.18
N PHE A 168 -10.92 0.77 26.33
CA PHE A 168 -9.76 1.02 25.48
C PHE A 168 -8.72 1.95 26.12
N LYS A 169 -8.67 2.03 27.46
CA LYS A 169 -7.67 2.85 28.17
C LYS A 169 -6.25 2.30 27.97
N SER A 170 -6.11 0.98 27.98
CA SER A 170 -4.87 0.29 27.65
C SER A 170 -4.78 0.08 26.13
N PRO A 171 -3.66 0.43 25.49
CA PRO A 171 -3.51 0.20 24.05
C PRO A 171 -3.34 -1.30 23.72
N ILE A 172 -3.02 -2.14 24.70
CA ILE A 172 -2.95 -3.60 24.50
C ILE A 172 -4.34 -4.21 24.24
N THR A 173 -5.40 -3.69 24.89
CA THR A 173 -6.76 -4.20 24.67
C THR A 173 -7.27 -3.84 23.27
N THR A 174 -6.83 -2.72 22.70
CA THR A 174 -7.10 -2.43 21.28
C THR A 174 -6.37 -3.38 20.33
N LEU A 175 -5.17 -3.85 20.69
CA LEU A 175 -4.43 -4.82 19.87
C LEU A 175 -4.99 -6.25 20.01
N GLU A 176 -5.53 -6.59 21.18
CA GLU A 176 -6.27 -7.85 21.42
C GLU A 176 -7.52 -7.92 20.56
N GLU A 177 -8.34 -6.86 20.55
CA GLU A 177 -9.56 -6.81 19.74
C GLU A 177 -9.28 -6.84 18.23
N LEU A 178 -8.14 -6.30 17.80
CA LEU A 178 -7.69 -6.34 16.41
C LEU A 178 -6.97 -7.65 16.03
N ASP A 179 -6.77 -8.57 16.98
CA ASP A 179 -6.05 -9.84 16.78
C ASP A 179 -4.59 -9.61 16.29
N MET A 180 -3.91 -8.64 16.92
CA MET A 180 -2.57 -8.13 16.53
C MET A 180 -1.55 -8.12 17.68
N VAL A 181 -1.81 -8.84 18.77
CA VAL A 181 -0.91 -8.84 19.95
C VAL A 181 0.47 -9.43 19.63
N ASN A 182 0.49 -10.50 18.84
CA ASN A 182 1.72 -11.22 18.46
C ASN A 182 2.29 -10.76 17.11
N ALA A 183 1.78 -9.66 16.57
CA ALA A 183 2.19 -9.09 15.31
C ALA A 183 3.63 -8.54 15.38
N ASN A 184 4.36 -8.59 14.27
CA ASN A 184 5.75 -8.12 14.21
C ASN A 184 5.96 -7.13 13.07
N PHE A 185 6.20 -5.87 13.44
CA PHE A 185 6.42 -4.77 12.52
C PHE A 185 7.53 -5.05 11.51
N THR A 186 8.62 -5.73 11.92
CA THR A 186 9.72 -6.04 10.99
C THR A 186 9.27 -7.01 9.91
N LEU A 187 8.44 -7.99 10.24
CA LEU A 187 7.90 -8.94 9.26
C LEU A 187 6.96 -8.22 8.29
N ASP A 188 6.13 -7.29 8.78
CA ASP A 188 5.24 -6.49 7.94
C ASP A 188 6.02 -5.68 6.90
N ILE A 189 7.07 -4.98 7.34
CA ILE A 189 7.93 -4.19 6.46
C ILE A 189 8.62 -5.07 5.42
N VAL A 190 9.18 -6.20 5.83
CA VAL A 190 9.83 -7.15 4.90
C VAL A 190 8.81 -7.69 3.89
N ALA A 191 7.60 -8.06 4.33
CA ALA A 191 6.54 -8.54 3.45
C ALA A 191 6.13 -7.47 2.42
N LEU A 192 5.95 -6.20 2.86
CA LEU A 192 5.64 -5.09 1.96
C LEU A 192 6.74 -4.85 0.92
N VAL A 193 8.02 -4.92 1.32
CA VAL A 193 9.15 -4.79 0.39
C VAL A 193 9.18 -5.93 -0.62
N VAL A 194 8.96 -7.17 -0.17
CA VAL A 194 8.89 -8.34 -1.06
C VAL A 194 7.74 -8.18 -2.06
N ILE A 195 6.54 -7.81 -1.60
CA ILE A 195 5.37 -7.59 -2.47
C ILE A 195 5.65 -6.46 -3.47
N PHE A 196 6.29 -5.37 -3.04
CA PHE A 196 6.70 -4.27 -3.92
C PHE A 196 7.61 -4.75 -5.05
N VAL A 197 8.67 -5.49 -4.71
CA VAL A 197 9.62 -6.02 -5.72
C VAL A 197 8.93 -6.98 -6.67
N VAL A 198 8.11 -7.90 -6.15
CA VAL A 198 7.35 -8.87 -6.97
C VAL A 198 6.41 -8.15 -7.95
N LEU A 199 5.67 -7.13 -7.48
CA LEU A 199 4.76 -6.36 -8.33
C LEU A 199 5.49 -5.50 -9.36
N ARG A 200 6.67 -4.95 -9.02
CA ARG A 200 7.50 -4.22 -9.99
C ARG A 200 8.04 -5.14 -11.09
N ILE A 201 8.52 -6.33 -10.72
CA ILE A 201 8.98 -7.32 -11.69
C ILE A 201 7.80 -7.78 -12.56
N SER A 202 6.64 -8.07 -11.97
CA SER A 202 5.46 -8.49 -12.72
C SER A 202 4.99 -7.39 -13.69
N ALA A 203 4.93 -6.13 -13.25
CA ALA A 203 4.59 -4.99 -14.11
C ALA A 203 5.53 -4.88 -15.31
N TYR A 204 6.84 -5.01 -15.10
CA TYR A 204 7.82 -5.01 -16.19
C TYR A 204 7.62 -6.17 -17.16
N LEU A 205 7.37 -7.39 -16.65
CA LEU A 205 7.13 -8.56 -17.48
C LEU A 205 5.83 -8.42 -18.30
N PHE A 206 4.76 -7.92 -17.69
CA PHE A 206 3.49 -7.63 -18.38
C PHE A 206 3.68 -6.59 -19.48
N LEU A 207 4.39 -5.50 -19.19
CA LEU A 207 4.66 -4.46 -20.17
C LEU A 207 5.50 -5.00 -21.34
N ARG A 208 6.52 -5.81 -21.04
CA ARG A 208 7.35 -6.48 -22.06
C ARG A 208 6.55 -7.45 -22.91
N TRP A 209 5.63 -8.19 -22.30
CA TRP A 209 4.74 -9.11 -23.03
C TRP A 209 3.80 -8.31 -23.95
N LYS A 210 3.14 -7.27 -23.45
CA LYS A 210 2.26 -6.41 -24.24
C LYS A 210 2.97 -5.78 -25.44
N LEU A 211 4.18 -5.27 -25.26
CA LEU A 211 5.00 -4.72 -26.34
C LEU A 211 5.40 -5.75 -27.41
N LYS A 212 5.58 -7.02 -27.03
CA LYS A 212 5.84 -8.09 -28.00
C LYS A 212 4.59 -8.49 -28.78
N THR A 213 3.42 -8.42 -28.16
CA THR A 213 2.14 -8.79 -28.80
C THR A 213 1.65 -7.72 -29.78
N VAL A 214 1.95 -6.45 -29.54
CA VAL A 214 1.55 -5.33 -30.42
C VAL A 214 2.51 -5.14 -31.61
N ARG A 215 3.71 -5.74 -31.54
CA ARG A 215 4.72 -5.69 -32.60
C ARG A 215 4.44 -6.71 -33.70
#